data_AF-A0A944C9V0-F1
#
_entry.id   AF-A0A944C9V0-F1
#
_cell.length_a   1.000
_cell.length_b   1.000
_cell.length_c   1.000
_cell.angle_alpha   90.00
_cell.angle_beta   90.00
_cell.angle_gamma   90.00
#
_symmetry.space_group_name_H-M   'P 1'
#
loop_
_entity.id
_entity.type
_entity.pdbx_description
1 polymer ?
#
loop_
_entity_poly.entity_id
_entity_poly.type
_entity_poly.pdbx_seq_one_letter_code
_entity_poly.pdbx_strand_id
1 'polypeptide(L)'
;MDMISPEGYRDLHANDSWEELAKERARLVQSLRRYELHYDDQNGQEMCPSASLVYQFELEFLRELCDLIRIAMCRETGEVDCFGDDELDEEEDEEDCRFETA
;
A
#
# COMPACT_ATOMS: atom_id res chain seq x y z
N MET A 1 -3.34 -21.31 7.63
CA MET A 1 -2.45 -20.62 6.67
C MET A 1 -2.18 -19.28 7.33
N ASP A 2 -1.01 -19.13 7.94
CA ASP A 2 -0.68 -17.90 8.64
C ASP A 2 -0.54 -16.79 7.60
N MET A 3 -1.39 -15.78 7.67
CA MET A 3 -1.25 -14.60 6.83
C MET A 3 -0.01 -13.86 7.30
N ILE A 4 0.93 -13.67 6.40
CA ILE A 4 2.11 -12.84 6.64
C ILE A 4 1.66 -11.40 6.88
N SER A 5 2.30 -10.68 7.81
CA SER A 5 2.04 -9.26 7.97
C SER A 5 2.51 -8.49 6.73
N PRO A 6 1.96 -7.29 6.45
CA PRO A 6 2.45 -6.42 5.37
C PRO A 6 3.96 -6.17 5.46
N GLU A 7 4.49 -5.99 6.67
CA GLU A 7 5.92 -5.83 6.92
C GLU A 7 6.71 -7.10 6.54
N GLY A 8 6.23 -8.29 6.95
CA GLY A 8 6.86 -9.55 6.57
C GLY A 8 6.79 -9.80 5.05
N TYR A 9 5.73 -9.32 4.40
CA TYR A 9 5.60 -9.37 2.94
C TYR A 9 6.62 -8.46 2.26
N ARG A 10 6.81 -7.23 2.77
CA ARG A 10 7.87 -6.33 2.30
C ARG A 10 9.25 -6.97 2.45
N ASP A 11 9.54 -7.55 3.61
CA ASP A 11 10.83 -8.19 3.89
C ASP A 11 11.11 -9.38 2.96
N LEU A 12 10.07 -10.17 2.64
CA LEU A 12 10.16 -11.31 1.72
C LEU A 12 10.59 -10.87 0.31
N HIS A 13 10.06 -9.74 -0.15
CA HIS A 13 10.26 -9.23 -1.52
C HIS A 13 11.31 -8.11 -1.62
N ALA A 14 11.95 -7.70 -0.52
CA ALA A 14 12.86 -6.54 -0.46
C ALA A 14 14.09 -6.62 -1.39
N ASN A 15 14.48 -7.84 -1.76
CA ASN A 15 15.64 -8.12 -2.60
C ASN A 15 15.28 -8.74 -3.95
N ASP A 16 13.98 -8.80 -4.27
CA ASP A 16 13.54 -9.32 -5.56
C ASP A 16 13.89 -8.36 -6.69
N SER A 17 14.10 -8.91 -7.88
CA SER A 17 14.30 -8.11 -9.09
C SER A 17 13.01 -7.41 -9.50
N TRP A 18 13.14 -6.34 -10.28
CA TRP A 18 11.98 -5.66 -10.88
C TRP A 18 11.03 -6.64 -11.61
N GLU A 19 11.58 -7.62 -12.33
CA GLU A 19 10.77 -8.62 -13.05
C GLU A 19 9.94 -9.51 -12.12
N GLU A 20 10.52 -9.95 -10.99
CA GLU A 20 9.79 -10.76 -10.01
C GLU A 20 8.72 -9.94 -9.29
N LEU A 21 9.04 -8.70 -8.91
CA LEU A 21 8.07 -7.76 -8.34
C LEU A 21 6.92 -7.46 -9.32
N ALA A 22 7.20 -7.33 -10.61
CA ALA A 22 6.18 -7.12 -11.64
C ALA A 22 5.26 -8.34 -11.81
N LYS A 23 5.80 -9.57 -11.74
CA LYS A 23 5.01 -10.81 -11.77
C LYS A 23 4.11 -10.91 -10.54
N GLU A 24 4.64 -10.63 -9.36
CA GLU A 24 3.87 -10.69 -8.13
C GLU A 24 2.75 -9.63 -8.12
N ARG A 25 3.00 -8.45 -8.69
CA ARG A 25 1.97 -7.42 -8.88
C ARG A 25 0.84 -7.92 -9.78
N ALA A 26 1.19 -8.59 -10.89
CA ALA A 26 0.19 -9.16 -11.78
C ALA A 26 -0.65 -10.24 -11.07
N ARG A 27 -0.02 -11.06 -10.22
CA ARG A 27 -0.69 -12.08 -9.39
C ARG A 27 -1.68 -11.45 -8.42
N LEU A 28 -1.25 -10.45 -7.64
CA LEU A 28 -2.12 -9.74 -6.69
C LEU A 28 -3.30 -9.06 -7.39
N VAL A 29 -3.05 -8.33 -8.48
CA VAL A 29 -4.12 -7.67 -9.26
C VAL A 29 -5.11 -8.69 -9.82
N GLN A 30 -4.64 -9.86 -10.25
CA GLN A 30 -5.54 -10.92 -10.72
C GLN A 30 -6.40 -11.48 -9.58
N SER A 31 -5.83 -11.63 -8.38
CA SER A 31 -6.55 -12.09 -7.19
C SER A 31 -7.64 -11.09 -6.78
N LEU A 32 -7.27 -9.81 -6.65
CA LEU A 32 -8.18 -8.71 -6.32
C LEU A 32 -9.34 -8.61 -7.33
N ARG A 33 -9.05 -8.67 -8.63
CA ARG A 33 -10.09 -8.67 -9.67
C ARG A 33 -11.03 -9.86 -9.58
N ARG A 34 -10.51 -11.03 -9.20
CA ARG A 34 -11.33 -12.23 -9.01
C ARG A 34 -12.25 -12.06 -7.81
N TYR A 35 -11.75 -11.48 -6.72
CA TYR A 35 -12.58 -11.15 -5.55
C TYR A 35 -13.68 -10.17 -5.93
N GLU A 36 -13.35 -9.07 -6.61
CA GLU A 36 -14.30 -8.03 -7.04
C GLU A 36 -15.39 -8.58 -7.99
N LEU A 37 -15.02 -9.45 -8.93
CA LEU A 37 -15.97 -10.05 -9.88
C LEU A 37 -16.96 -11.01 -9.21
N HIS A 38 -16.53 -11.68 -8.14
CA HIS A 38 -17.32 -12.68 -7.43
C HIS A 38 -17.70 -12.21 -6.02
N TYR A 39 -17.72 -10.89 -5.79
CA TYR A 39 -17.94 -10.32 -4.46
C TYR A 39 -19.27 -10.79 -3.86
N ASP A 40 -20.34 -10.73 -4.65
CA ASP A 40 -21.69 -11.16 -4.22
C ASP A 40 -21.76 -12.66 -3.91
N ASP A 41 -20.99 -13.50 -4.62
CA ASP A 41 -20.95 -14.96 -4.41
C ASP A 41 -20.13 -15.33 -3.16
N GLN A 42 -19.10 -14.53 -2.83
CA GLN A 42 -18.15 -14.81 -1.75
C GLN A 42 -18.59 -14.24 -0.40
N ASN A 43 -19.40 -13.17 -0.40
CA ASN A 43 -19.85 -12.49 0.83
C ASN A 43 -20.82 -13.33 1.69
N GLY A 44 -21.29 -14.46 1.17
CA GLY A 44 -22.14 -15.43 1.90
C GLY A 44 -21.40 -16.68 2.41
N GLN A 45 -20.10 -16.83 2.13
CA GLN A 45 -19.33 -18.00 2.55
C GLN A 45 -18.55 -17.71 3.83
N GLU A 46 -18.85 -18.43 4.91
CA GLU A 46 -18.00 -18.45 6.11
C GLU A 46 -16.69 -19.17 5.81
N MET A 47 -15.70 -18.41 5.34
CA MET A 47 -14.31 -18.84 5.23
C MET A 47 -13.48 -18.22 6.34
N CYS A 48 -12.45 -18.94 6.82
CA CYS A 48 -11.49 -18.44 7.81
C CYS A 48 -10.06 -18.52 7.24
N PRO A 49 -9.38 -17.39 7.00
CA PRO A 49 -9.85 -16.00 7.14
C PRO A 49 -11.00 -15.66 6.16
N SER A 50 -11.80 -14.66 6.50
CA SER A 50 -12.90 -14.23 5.62
C SER A 50 -12.33 -13.69 4.32
N ALA A 51 -13.06 -13.89 3.22
CA ALA A 51 -12.62 -13.45 1.90
C ALA A 51 -12.38 -11.92 1.88
N SER A 52 -13.19 -11.15 2.62
CA SER A 52 -13.00 -9.71 2.80
C SER A 52 -11.71 -9.35 3.54
N LEU A 53 -11.33 -10.13 4.55
CA LEU A 53 -10.06 -9.92 5.26
C LEU A 53 -8.88 -10.22 4.32
N VAL A 54 -8.94 -11.32 3.56
CA VAL A 54 -7.90 -11.64 2.57
C VAL A 54 -7.77 -10.51 1.53
N TYR A 55 -8.89 -10.00 1.02
CA TYR A 55 -8.90 -8.88 0.09
C TYR A 55 -8.23 -7.63 0.67
N GLN A 56 -8.51 -7.29 1.93
CA GLN A 56 -7.87 -6.15 2.60
C GLN A 56 -6.34 -6.32 2.69
N PHE A 57 -5.87 -7.50 3.07
CA PHE A 57 -4.43 -7.77 3.11
C PHE A 57 -3.79 -7.77 1.73
N GLU A 58 -4.46 -8.29 0.69
CA GLU A 58 -3.94 -8.22 -0.68
C GLU A 58 -3.82 -6.78 -1.19
N LEU A 59 -4.73 -5.88 -0.80
CA LEU A 59 -4.60 -4.45 -1.09
C LEU A 59 -3.39 -3.83 -0.37
N GLU A 60 -3.16 -4.19 0.89
CA GLU A 60 -1.98 -3.75 1.64
C GLU A 60 -0.68 -4.28 1.00
N PHE A 61 -0.63 -5.57 0.65
CA PHE A 61 0.51 -6.15 -0.07
C PHE A 61 0.76 -5.46 -1.41
N LEU A 62 -0.30 -5.08 -2.15
CA LEU A 62 -0.15 -4.34 -3.40
C LEU A 62 0.47 -2.96 -3.18
N ARG A 63 0.12 -2.26 -2.08
CA ARG A 63 0.73 -0.99 -1.70
C ARG A 63 2.23 -1.18 -1.41
N GLU A 64 2.57 -2.15 -0.56
CA GLU A 64 3.97 -2.46 -0.22
C GLU A 64 4.79 -2.83 -1.47
N LEU A 65 4.19 -3.60 -2.38
CA LEU A 65 4.83 -4.02 -3.61
C LEU A 65 5.08 -2.85 -4.58
N CYS A 66 4.15 -1.88 -4.65
CA CYS A 66 4.37 -0.65 -5.42
C CYS A 66 5.56 0.16 -4.90
N ASP A 67 5.76 0.22 -3.58
CA ASP A 67 6.93 0.86 -2.98
C ASP A 67 8.22 0.10 -3.33
N LEU A 68 8.22 -1.24 -3.22
CA LEU A 68 9.37 -2.06 -3.58
C LEU A 68 9.74 -1.94 -5.06
N ILE A 69 8.73 -1.91 -5.93
CA ILE A 69 8.89 -1.65 -7.36
C ILE A 69 9.59 -0.31 -7.59
N ARG A 70 9.14 0.75 -6.90
CA ARG A 70 9.72 2.09 -7.01
C ARG A 70 11.19 2.06 -6.59
N ILE A 71 11.48 1.46 -5.44
CA ILE A 71 12.85 1.30 -4.91
C ILE A 71 13.73 0.51 -5.89
N ALA A 72 13.24 -0.62 -6.42
CA ALA A 72 13.97 -1.46 -7.36
C ALA A 72 14.29 -0.71 -8.65
N MET A 73 13.32 0.03 -9.20
CA MET A 73 13.53 0.87 -10.38
C MET A 73 14.57 1.96 -10.12
N CYS A 74 14.49 2.67 -9.00
CA CYS A 74 15.50 3.68 -8.62
C CYS A 74 16.91 3.08 -8.48
N ARG A 75 17.04 1.86 -7.94
CA ARG A 75 18.32 1.15 -7.85
C ARG A 75 18.89 0.81 -9.24
N GLU A 76 18.04 0.44 -10.19
CA GLU A 76 18.46 0.08 -11.55
C GLU A 76 18.77 1.32 -12.42
N THR A 77 18.02 2.41 -12.28
CA THR A 77 18.21 3.63 -13.08
C THR A 77 19.22 4.62 -12.48
N GLY A 78 19.53 4.49 -11.18
CA GLY A 78 20.40 5.42 -10.46
C GLY A 78 19.77 6.79 -10.17
N GLU A 79 18.45 6.91 -10.33
CA GLU A 79 17.71 8.14 -10.08
C GLU A 79 17.47 8.30 -8.56
N VAL A 80 17.87 9.44 -8.01
CA VAL A 80 17.65 9.81 -6.59
C VAL A 80 16.16 10.07 -6.40
N ASP A 81 15.55 9.47 -5.38
CA ASP A 81 14.10 9.54 -5.07
C ASP A 81 13.60 11.00 -5.14
N CYS A 82 12.75 11.30 -6.12
CA CYS A 82 12.32 12.67 -6.46
C CYS A 82 11.19 13.21 -5.56
N PHE A 83 10.85 12.53 -4.48
CA PHE A 83 9.83 13.00 -3.54
C PHE A 83 10.43 12.94 -2.14
N GLY A 84 11.02 14.07 -1.73
CA GLY A 84 11.18 14.32 -0.31
C GLY A 84 9.81 14.23 0.36
N ASP A 85 9.77 13.67 1.57
CA ASP A 85 8.77 14.06 2.54
C ASP A 85 8.76 15.60 2.55
N ASP A 86 7.79 16.21 1.87
CA ASP A 86 7.37 17.59 2.14
C ASP A 86 6.87 17.55 3.59
N GLU A 87 7.80 17.73 4.54
CA GLU A 87 7.50 18.27 5.86
C GLU A 87 6.76 19.58 5.60
N LEU A 88 5.43 19.51 5.62
CA LEU A 88 4.58 20.67 5.70
C LEU A 88 4.90 21.34 7.04
N ASP A 89 5.76 22.36 7.00
CA ASP A 89 5.88 23.34 8.07
C ASP A 89 4.48 23.93 8.29
N GLU A 90 3.80 23.46 9.33
CA GLU A 90 2.59 24.08 9.85
C GLU A 90 3.00 25.42 10.48
N GLU A 91 3.02 26.51 9.70
CA GLU A 91 3.07 27.85 10.28
C GLU A 91 1.74 28.12 11.00
N GLU A 92 1.77 28.03 12.34
CA GLU A 92 0.70 28.48 13.23
C GLU A 92 0.56 30.01 13.15
N ASP A 93 -0.37 30.50 12.33
CA ASP A 93 -0.81 31.90 12.41
C ASP A 93 -1.71 32.09 13.66
N GLU A 94 -1.12 32.51 14.78
CA GLU A 94 -1.84 33.06 15.93
C GLU A 94 -2.49 34.40 15.54
N GLU A 95 -3.75 34.38 15.05
CA GLU A 95 -4.55 35.61 14.92
C GLU A 95 -5.05 36.10 16.29
N ASP A 96 -4.33 37.07 16.84
CA ASP A 96 -4.74 37.93 17.96
C ASP A 96 -5.97 38.78 17.57
N CYS A 97 -7.17 38.24 17.76
CA CYS A 97 -8.42 38.99 17.68
C CYS A 97 -8.73 39.70 18.99
N ARG A 98 -7.98 40.75 19.29
CA ARG A 98 -8.38 41.81 20.21
C ARG A 98 -9.40 42.71 19.52
N PHE A 99 -10.67 42.64 19.91
CA PHE A 99 -11.60 43.75 19.65
C PHE A 99 -12.37 44.15 20.90
N GLU A 100 -12.23 45.44 21.19
CA GLU A 100 -12.69 46.15 22.37
C GLU A 100 -14.21 46.25 22.43
N THR A 101 -14.76 46.05 23.63
CA THR A 101 -16.13 46.41 23.98
C THR A 101 -16.25 47.92 24.13
N ALA A 102 -17.15 48.55 23.37
CA ALA A 102 -17.72 49.87 23.68
C ALA A 102 -19.16 49.97 23.16
#